data_AF-A0A2E2EFX6-F1
#
_entry.id   AF-A0A2E2EFX6-F1
#
_cell.length_a   1.000
_cell.length_b   1.000
_cell.length_c   1.000
_cell.angle_alpha   90.00
_cell.angle_beta   90.00
_cell.angle_gamma   90.00
#
_symmetry.space_group_name_H-M   'P 1'
#
loop_
_entity.id
_entity.type
_entity.pdbx_description
1 polymer ?
#
loop_
_entity_poly.entity_id
_entity_poly.type
_entity_poly.pdbx_seq_one_letter_code
_entity_poly.pdbx_strand_id
1 'polypeptide(L)'
;MRSLKRVFSVLVFVVLTNAYGRGGDIIGNGGGLVESNFVHAYSQLSKIIKGCIKQSFCVEDPQERKDLIKIKNGALANAQNIKRLIFASEKSHPGLFYTHDVDKVRLAVTGLKADSPIYVNLDLLYKDENGREVPAMEYGEIVAILVHEAGHNVGLKNHTYLDYLGSLVRRFIETSVKTDRIQLNKVEFSLSFFKYFSQDKIADFWISWNEQEENISEYLYSKYSCEDGTKPTGIQYENYHQERLIQLEDVDVIPVNVWAKMICSDGVLTFTEYLDVKANLVYEKSTQDYSISLYFERF
;
A
#
# COMPACT_ATOMS: atom_id res chain seq x y z
N MET A 1 -50.93 84.18 28.97
CA MET A 1 -51.12 82.96 28.15
C MET A 1 -49.76 82.29 27.99
N ARG A 2 -49.49 81.27 28.80
CA ARG A 2 -49.47 79.84 28.43
C ARG A 2 -48.30 79.42 27.52
N SER A 3 -47.34 78.74 28.18
CA SER A 3 -46.70 77.50 27.71
C SER A 3 -45.63 77.63 26.62
N LEU A 4 -44.65 76.74 26.44
CA LEU A 4 -44.44 75.39 26.93
C LEU A 4 -42.95 75.06 26.76
N LYS A 5 -42.42 74.25 27.67
CA LYS A 5 -41.09 73.63 27.63
C LYS A 5 -40.78 72.98 26.27
N ARG A 6 -39.53 73.11 25.79
CA ARG A 6 -38.88 72.04 25.01
C ARG A 6 -37.43 71.88 25.46
N VAL A 7 -37.25 70.88 26.31
CA VAL A 7 -35.97 70.24 26.62
C VAL A 7 -35.48 69.60 25.33
N PHE A 8 -34.38 70.10 24.79
CA PHE A 8 -33.67 69.43 23.70
C PHE A 8 -32.83 68.31 24.32
N SER A 9 -33.43 67.12 24.44
CA SER A 9 -32.68 65.88 24.64
C SER A 9 -31.83 65.64 23.40
N VAL A 10 -30.53 65.87 23.52
CA VAL A 10 -29.54 65.41 22.54
C VAL A 10 -29.48 63.89 22.66
N LEU A 11 -30.23 63.22 21.79
CA LEU A 11 -30.17 61.77 21.61
C LEU A 11 -28.84 61.47 20.89
N VAL A 12 -27.79 61.17 21.65
CA VAL A 12 -26.53 60.65 21.10
C VAL A 12 -26.81 59.23 20.60
N PHE A 13 -27.04 59.11 19.30
CA PHE A 13 -27.05 57.82 18.60
C PHE A 13 -25.60 57.30 18.61
N VAL A 14 -25.25 56.49 19.60
CA VAL A 14 -24.06 55.64 19.55
C VAL A 14 -24.35 54.58 18.50
N VAL A 15 -23.95 54.84 17.26
CA VAL A 15 -23.85 53.82 16.23
C VAL A 15 -22.70 52.90 16.66
N LEU A 16 -23.04 51.79 17.32
CA LEU A 16 -22.15 50.66 17.48
C LEU A 16 -21.89 50.09 16.08
N THR A 17 -20.93 50.67 15.37
CA THR A 17 -20.35 50.03 14.20
C THR A 17 -19.63 48.79 14.71
N ASN A 18 -20.27 47.62 14.56
CA ASN A 18 -19.56 46.35 14.57
C ASN A 18 -18.51 46.46 13.46
N ALA A 19 -17.27 46.81 13.84
CA ALA A 19 -16.10 46.56 13.03
C ALA A 19 -15.97 45.04 12.95
N TYR A 20 -16.76 44.43 12.06
CA TYR A 20 -16.47 43.11 11.54
C TYR A 20 -15.08 43.22 10.92
N GLY A 21 -14.08 42.75 11.64
CA GLY A 21 -12.75 42.48 11.12
C GLY A 21 -12.86 41.46 9.99
N ARG A 22 -13.24 41.95 8.81
CA ARG A 22 -13.08 41.28 7.53
C ARG A 22 -11.73 41.73 6.99
N GLY A 23 -10.85 40.77 6.72
CA GLY A 23 -9.60 41.03 6.02
C GLY A 23 -8.34 40.59 6.77
N GLY A 24 -8.39 39.45 7.45
CA GLY A 24 -7.23 38.56 7.33
C GLY A 24 -7.40 37.84 6.01
N ASP A 25 -6.47 38.02 5.06
CA ASP A 25 -6.36 37.08 3.94
C ASP A 25 -6.13 35.71 4.56
N ILE A 26 -7.22 34.93 4.67
CA ILE A 26 -7.11 33.51 4.97
C ILE A 26 -6.55 32.90 3.69
N ILE A 27 -5.22 32.98 3.56
CA ILE A 27 -4.51 32.10 2.64
C ILE A 27 -4.72 30.72 3.26
N GLY A 28 -5.58 29.90 2.64
CA GLY A 28 -5.83 28.52 3.03
C GLY A 28 -4.54 27.72 2.85
N ASN A 29 -3.66 27.78 3.85
CA ASN A 29 -2.27 27.30 3.78
C ASN A 29 -2.12 25.81 4.09
N GLY A 30 -3.21 25.08 4.28
CA GLY A 30 -3.16 23.62 4.37
C GLY A 30 -3.02 23.06 2.97
N GLY A 31 -1.83 22.58 2.61
CA GLY A 31 -1.70 21.75 1.41
C GLY A 31 -2.66 20.57 1.52
N GLY A 32 -3.40 20.28 0.45
CA GLY A 32 -4.34 19.17 0.45
C GLY A 32 -3.62 17.85 0.77
N LEU A 33 -4.18 17.06 1.69
CA LEU A 33 -3.57 15.83 2.18
C LEU A 33 -3.30 14.85 1.03
N VAL A 34 -4.26 14.73 0.12
CA VAL A 34 -4.18 13.81 -1.03
C VAL A 34 -3.09 14.28 -2.00
N GLU A 35 -3.02 15.58 -2.30
CA GLU A 35 -1.99 16.18 -3.15
C GLU A 35 -0.60 15.98 -2.57
N SER A 36 -0.45 16.19 -1.25
CA SER A 36 0.81 15.92 -0.54
C SER A 36 1.22 14.46 -0.69
N ASN A 37 0.27 13.52 -0.56
CA ASN A 37 0.54 12.10 -0.75
C ASN A 37 0.92 11.76 -2.20
N PHE A 38 0.27 12.37 -3.20
CA PHE A 38 0.66 12.25 -4.61
C PHE A 38 2.08 12.75 -4.86
N VAL A 39 2.43 13.93 -4.35
CA VAL A 39 3.79 14.48 -4.48
C VAL A 39 4.81 13.55 -3.81
N HIS A 40 4.51 13.06 -2.60
CA HIS A 40 5.38 12.13 -1.91
C HIS A 40 5.56 10.82 -2.70
N ALA A 41 4.46 10.18 -3.09
CA ALA A 41 4.44 8.96 -3.88
C ALA A 41 5.22 9.12 -5.19
N TYR A 42 5.01 10.22 -5.92
CA TYR A 42 5.71 10.51 -7.16
C TYR A 42 7.23 10.63 -6.95
N SER A 43 7.66 11.34 -5.90
CA SER A 43 9.09 11.48 -5.57
C SER A 43 9.76 10.17 -5.18
N GLN A 44 9.00 9.21 -4.62
CA GLN A 44 9.51 7.91 -4.18
C GLN A 44 9.24 6.78 -5.19
N LEU A 45 8.48 7.03 -6.26
CA LEU A 45 7.94 6.00 -7.15
C LEU A 45 9.01 5.02 -7.65
N SER A 46 10.17 5.53 -8.08
CA SER A 46 11.30 4.70 -8.51
C SER A 46 11.82 3.77 -7.41
N LYS A 47 11.91 4.24 -6.17
CA LYS A 47 12.36 3.42 -5.02
C LYS A 47 11.31 2.37 -4.67
N ILE A 48 10.03 2.73 -4.70
CA ILE A 48 8.92 1.82 -4.42
C ILE A 48 8.90 0.68 -5.44
N ILE A 49 8.93 1.00 -6.74
CA ILE A 49 8.98 -0.01 -7.81
C ILE A 49 10.26 -0.87 -7.69
N LYS A 50 11.42 -0.27 -7.36
CA LYS A 50 12.66 -1.03 -7.10
C LYS A 50 12.50 -2.01 -5.95
N GLY A 51 11.80 -1.61 -4.88
CA GLY A 51 11.45 -2.46 -3.75
C GLY A 51 10.63 -3.66 -4.20
N CYS A 52 9.52 -3.41 -4.89
CA CYS A 52 8.67 -4.45 -5.48
C CYS A 52 9.48 -5.42 -6.35
N ILE A 53 10.24 -4.93 -7.34
CA ILE A 53 11.02 -5.81 -8.25
C ILE A 53 12.02 -6.70 -7.49
N LYS A 54 12.60 -6.23 -6.38
CA LYS A 54 13.55 -7.04 -5.61
C LYS A 54 12.91 -8.23 -4.92
N GLN A 55 11.60 -8.20 -4.73
CA GLN A 55 10.86 -9.27 -4.11
C GLN A 55 10.29 -10.21 -5.17
N SER A 56 10.48 -11.50 -4.99
CA SER A 56 9.92 -12.57 -5.84
C SER A 56 8.39 -12.47 -5.89
N PHE A 57 7.73 -12.35 -4.73
CA PHE A 57 6.27 -12.30 -4.59
C PHE A 57 5.58 -11.07 -5.22
N CYS A 58 6.33 -10.02 -5.56
CA CYS A 58 5.71 -8.84 -6.18
C CYS A 58 5.46 -9.06 -7.68
N VAL A 59 6.43 -9.65 -8.40
CA VAL A 59 6.37 -9.80 -9.86
C VAL A 59 7.14 -11.04 -10.31
N GLU A 60 6.42 -12.10 -10.65
CA GLU A 60 7.02 -13.37 -11.08
C GLU A 60 7.32 -13.39 -12.59
N ASP A 61 6.44 -12.81 -13.39
CA ASP A 61 6.57 -12.82 -14.85
C ASP A 61 7.77 -11.96 -15.33
N PRO A 62 8.65 -12.51 -16.18
CA PRO A 62 9.82 -11.79 -16.67
C PRO A 62 9.50 -10.54 -17.51
N GLN A 63 8.40 -10.55 -18.27
CA GLN A 63 8.00 -9.43 -19.10
C GLN A 63 7.42 -8.28 -18.25
N GLU A 64 6.57 -8.59 -17.28
CA GLU A 64 6.09 -7.64 -16.27
C GLU A 64 7.25 -6.99 -15.50
N ARG A 65 8.22 -7.80 -15.08
CA ARG A 65 9.44 -7.32 -14.40
C ARG A 65 10.23 -6.37 -15.29
N LYS A 66 10.42 -6.70 -16.57
CA LYS A 66 11.11 -5.85 -17.55
C LYS A 66 10.38 -4.52 -17.74
N ASP A 67 9.06 -4.54 -17.82
CA ASP A 67 8.26 -3.33 -17.98
C ASP A 67 8.24 -2.47 -16.71
N LEU A 68 8.17 -3.07 -15.51
CA LEU A 68 8.37 -2.34 -14.25
C LEU A 68 9.77 -1.72 -14.14
N ILE A 69 10.82 -2.38 -14.63
CA ILE A 69 12.17 -1.79 -14.71
C ILE A 69 12.17 -0.55 -15.61
N LYS A 70 11.46 -0.60 -16.75
CA LYS A 70 11.32 0.53 -17.67
C LYS A 70 10.60 1.70 -16.98
N ILE A 71 9.46 1.43 -16.33
CA ILE A 71 8.67 2.43 -15.57
C ILE A 71 9.53 3.05 -14.47
N LYS A 72 10.21 2.23 -13.67
CA LYS A 72 11.13 2.66 -12.60
C LYS A 72 12.20 3.62 -13.10
N ASN A 73 12.79 3.34 -14.27
CA ASN A 73 13.82 4.19 -14.87
C ASN A 73 13.23 5.52 -15.38
N GLY A 74 12.04 5.49 -16.00
CA GLY A 74 11.31 6.71 -16.40
C GLY A 74 10.93 7.57 -15.19
N ALA A 75 10.41 6.95 -14.14
CA ALA A 75 10.10 7.62 -12.87
C ALA A 75 11.36 8.23 -12.23
N LEU A 76 12.50 7.52 -12.25
CA LEU A 76 13.78 8.05 -11.73
C LEU A 76 14.21 9.32 -12.47
N ALA A 77 14.11 9.32 -13.80
CA ALA A 77 14.49 10.47 -14.62
C ALA A 77 13.61 11.71 -14.34
N ASN A 78 12.35 11.49 -13.94
CA ASN A 78 11.39 12.55 -13.67
C ASN A 78 11.23 12.92 -12.18
N ALA A 79 11.78 12.14 -11.25
CA ALA A 79 11.53 12.27 -9.80
C ALA A 79 11.87 13.64 -9.20
N GLN A 80 12.80 14.39 -9.80
CA GLN A 80 13.20 15.72 -9.33
C GLN A 80 12.41 16.86 -9.99
N ASN A 81 11.61 16.57 -11.01
CA ASN A 81 10.86 17.57 -11.74
C ASN A 81 9.40 17.60 -11.25
N ILE A 82 9.17 18.31 -10.14
CA ILE A 82 7.83 18.45 -9.55
C ILE A 82 6.81 19.06 -10.51
N LYS A 83 7.25 19.81 -11.54
CA LYS A 83 6.37 20.38 -12.58
C LYS A 83 5.75 19.33 -13.50
N ARG A 84 6.18 18.06 -13.40
CA ARG A 84 5.59 16.94 -14.13
C ARG A 84 4.37 16.34 -13.46
N LEU A 85 4.09 16.67 -12.20
CA LEU A 85 2.86 16.28 -11.52
C LEU A 85 1.99 17.52 -11.35
N ILE A 86 0.90 17.61 -12.10
CA ILE A 86 0.07 18.81 -12.18
C ILE A 86 -1.32 18.46 -11.68
N PHE A 87 -1.76 19.14 -10.63
CA PHE A 87 -3.12 19.04 -10.15
C PHE A 87 -4.00 20.02 -10.92
N ALA A 88 -5.04 19.51 -11.58
CA ALA A 88 -5.96 20.31 -12.39
C ALA A 88 -7.41 19.93 -12.08
N SER A 89 -8.30 20.91 -12.17
CA SER A 89 -9.75 20.70 -12.09
C SER A 89 -10.36 20.81 -13.48
N GLU A 90 -11.29 19.93 -13.78
CA GLU A 90 -12.10 19.91 -15.01
C GLU A 90 -12.89 21.23 -15.17
N LYS A 91 -13.28 21.86 -14.06
CA LYS A 91 -13.93 23.19 -14.09
C LYS A 91 -13.05 24.27 -14.72
N SER A 92 -11.74 24.17 -14.51
CA SER A 92 -10.74 25.12 -15.03
C SER A 92 -10.17 24.72 -16.39
N HIS A 93 -10.18 23.42 -16.70
CA HIS A 93 -9.64 22.85 -17.94
C HIS A 93 -10.63 21.84 -18.55
N PRO A 94 -11.73 22.31 -19.17
CA PRO A 94 -12.75 21.43 -19.74
C PRO A 94 -12.21 20.52 -20.85
N GLY A 95 -12.62 19.26 -20.83
CA GLY A 95 -12.20 18.18 -21.72
C GLY A 95 -10.91 17.44 -21.29
N LEU A 96 -10.17 17.91 -20.27
CA LEU A 96 -8.85 17.37 -19.96
C LEU A 96 -8.91 15.90 -19.48
N PHE A 97 -9.89 15.58 -18.63
CA PHE A 97 -10.02 14.23 -18.05
C PHE A 97 -11.03 13.34 -18.77
N TYR A 98 -11.49 13.74 -19.95
CA TYR A 98 -12.41 12.96 -20.79
C TYR A 98 -11.66 12.25 -21.90
N THR A 99 -11.75 10.92 -21.94
CA THR A 99 -11.21 10.12 -23.04
C THR A 99 -12.28 9.90 -24.11
N HIS A 100 -11.96 10.09 -25.38
CA HIS A 100 -12.93 9.97 -26.49
C HIS A 100 -13.65 8.61 -26.59
N ASP A 101 -13.07 7.55 -26.02
CA ASP A 101 -13.58 6.19 -26.15
C ASP A 101 -14.50 5.75 -25.00
N VAL A 102 -14.61 6.54 -23.94
CA VAL A 102 -15.43 6.20 -22.77
C VAL A 102 -15.92 7.48 -22.10
N ASP A 103 -17.24 7.64 -21.94
CA ASP A 103 -17.90 8.75 -21.20
C ASP A 103 -17.59 8.75 -19.68
N LYS A 104 -16.41 8.27 -19.28
CA LYS A 104 -15.95 8.18 -17.91
C LYS A 104 -14.84 9.19 -17.68
N VAL A 105 -15.04 10.05 -16.69
CA VAL A 105 -14.02 10.97 -16.18
C VAL A 105 -12.86 10.16 -15.60
N ARG A 106 -11.64 10.50 -15.98
CA ARG A 106 -10.43 9.87 -15.44
C ARG A 106 -9.90 10.62 -14.22
N LEU A 107 -9.29 9.86 -13.31
CA LEU A 107 -8.67 10.40 -12.11
C LEU A 107 -7.28 11.00 -12.39
N ALA A 108 -6.55 10.43 -13.33
CA ALA A 108 -5.32 10.97 -13.85
C ALA A 108 -5.24 10.74 -15.36
N VAL A 109 -4.45 11.57 -16.04
CA VAL A 109 -4.14 11.42 -17.47
C VAL A 109 -2.71 11.87 -17.74
N THR A 110 -2.08 11.30 -18.75
CA THR A 110 -0.76 11.72 -19.22
C THR A 110 -0.58 11.47 -20.72
N GLY A 111 0.58 11.86 -21.24
CA GLY A 111 0.99 11.61 -22.62
C GLY A 111 1.91 10.39 -22.76
N LEU A 112 2.09 9.94 -24.00
CA LEU A 112 2.92 8.77 -24.33
C LEU A 112 4.43 9.07 -24.46
N LYS A 113 4.86 10.27 -24.07
CA LYS A 113 6.29 10.67 -24.11
C LYS A 113 6.85 10.69 -22.70
N ALA A 114 8.14 10.38 -22.57
CA ALA A 114 8.84 10.31 -21.29
C ALA A 114 8.79 11.62 -20.49
N ASP A 115 8.63 12.74 -21.18
CA ASP A 115 8.56 14.08 -20.61
C ASP A 115 7.12 14.60 -20.49
N SER A 116 6.10 13.79 -20.74
CA SER A 116 4.72 14.26 -20.60
C SER A 116 4.40 14.49 -19.12
N PRO A 117 3.73 15.59 -18.74
CA PRO A 117 3.23 15.74 -17.39
C PRO A 117 2.10 14.73 -17.11
N ILE A 118 1.98 14.33 -15.85
CA ILE A 118 0.85 13.59 -15.29
C ILE A 118 -0.09 14.63 -14.68
N TYR A 119 -1.30 14.70 -15.21
CA TYR A 119 -2.37 15.52 -14.66
C TYR A 119 -3.21 14.69 -13.69
N VAL A 120 -3.49 15.23 -12.51
CA VAL A 120 -4.32 14.60 -11.48
C VAL A 120 -5.59 15.42 -11.28
N ASN A 121 -6.74 14.77 -11.32
CA ASN A 121 -8.05 15.39 -11.29
C ASN A 121 -8.46 15.78 -9.86
N LEU A 122 -8.33 17.06 -9.53
CA LEU A 122 -8.70 17.62 -8.24
C LEU A 122 -10.18 17.39 -7.88
N ASP A 123 -11.07 17.34 -8.89
CA ASP A 123 -12.50 17.22 -8.67
C ASP A 123 -12.92 15.82 -8.17
N LEU A 124 -12.00 14.85 -8.22
CA LEU A 124 -12.22 13.47 -7.79
C LEU A 124 -11.40 13.07 -6.54
N LEU A 125 -10.39 13.86 -6.14
CA LEU A 125 -9.52 13.52 -5.00
C LEU A 125 -10.24 13.50 -3.63
N TYR A 126 -11.31 14.29 -3.53
CA TYR A 126 -11.97 14.58 -2.26
C TYR A 126 -13.40 14.08 -2.19
N LYS A 127 -13.86 13.22 -3.10
CA LYS A 127 -15.26 12.74 -3.08
C LYS A 127 -15.33 11.31 -2.58
N ASP A 128 -15.99 11.12 -1.44
CA ASP A 128 -16.37 9.77 -1.02
C ASP A 128 -17.67 9.30 -1.71
N GLU A 129 -18.10 8.08 -1.40
CA GLU A 129 -19.30 7.44 -1.94
C GLU A 129 -20.60 8.23 -1.67
N ASN A 130 -20.60 9.09 -0.65
CA ASN A 130 -21.73 9.94 -0.28
C ASN A 130 -21.60 11.38 -0.84
N GLY A 131 -20.56 11.64 -1.64
CA GLY A 131 -20.26 12.95 -2.19
C GLY A 131 -19.74 13.96 -1.16
N ARG A 132 -19.26 13.50 0.00
CA ARG A 132 -18.64 14.37 1.01
C ARG A 132 -17.22 14.73 0.59
N GLU A 133 -16.80 15.95 0.92
CA GLU A 133 -15.46 16.47 0.67
C GLU A 133 -14.45 15.94 1.72
N VAL A 134 -14.10 14.66 1.61
CA VAL A 134 -13.11 14.00 2.48
C VAL A 134 -11.99 13.37 1.65
N PRO A 135 -10.74 13.32 2.16
CA PRO A 135 -9.67 12.57 1.49
C PRO A 135 -10.14 11.13 1.24
N ALA A 136 -10.28 10.75 -0.03
CA ALA A 136 -10.94 9.51 -0.41
C ALA A 136 -9.98 8.50 -1.07
N MET A 137 -8.66 8.67 -0.90
CA MET A 137 -7.68 7.79 -1.52
C MET A 137 -6.57 7.36 -0.57
N GLU A 138 -6.33 6.06 -0.60
CA GLU A 138 -5.25 5.41 0.12
C GLU A 138 -3.91 5.59 -0.62
N TYR A 139 -2.81 5.58 0.13
CA TYR A 139 -1.48 5.79 -0.46
C TYR A 139 -1.11 4.72 -1.50
N GLY A 140 -1.56 3.47 -1.30
CA GLY A 140 -1.37 2.38 -2.27
C GLY A 140 -2.08 2.65 -3.61
N GLU A 141 -3.26 3.27 -3.58
CA GLU A 141 -4.04 3.65 -4.77
C GLU A 141 -3.35 4.74 -5.57
N ILE A 142 -2.87 5.76 -4.85
CA ILE A 142 -2.06 6.84 -5.42
C ILE A 142 -0.85 6.26 -6.15
N VAL A 143 -0.14 5.31 -5.56
CA VAL A 143 1.01 4.68 -6.22
C VAL A 143 0.58 3.84 -7.43
N ALA A 144 -0.52 3.09 -7.36
CA ALA A 144 -1.03 2.33 -8.51
C ALA A 144 -1.33 3.25 -9.71
N ILE A 145 -2.01 4.38 -9.47
CA ILE A 145 -2.29 5.40 -10.49
C ILE A 145 -0.99 5.94 -11.07
N LEU A 146 -0.02 6.29 -10.22
CA LEU A 146 1.25 6.83 -10.69
C LEU A 146 2.07 5.80 -11.50
N VAL A 147 2.02 4.51 -11.15
CA VAL A 147 2.60 3.43 -11.96
C VAL A 147 1.92 3.36 -13.33
N HIS A 148 0.59 3.46 -13.37
CA HIS A 148 -0.18 3.48 -14.62
C HIS A 148 0.26 4.61 -15.54
N GLU A 149 0.23 5.84 -15.04
CA GLU A 149 0.60 7.03 -15.83
C GLU A 149 2.09 7.01 -16.21
N ALA A 150 2.99 6.62 -15.31
CA ALA A 150 4.41 6.45 -15.65
C ALA A 150 4.63 5.35 -16.71
N GLY A 151 3.77 4.34 -16.75
CA GLY A 151 3.68 3.33 -17.81
C GLY A 151 3.43 3.93 -19.19
N HIS A 152 2.46 4.84 -19.28
CA HIS A 152 2.20 5.61 -20.49
C HIS A 152 3.40 6.45 -20.91
N ASN A 153 4.09 7.12 -19.98
CA ASN A 153 5.27 7.92 -20.29
C ASN A 153 6.42 7.10 -20.89
N VAL A 154 6.48 5.79 -20.60
CA VAL A 154 7.46 4.87 -21.21
C VAL A 154 6.91 4.14 -22.44
N GLY A 155 5.76 4.56 -22.96
CA GLY A 155 5.18 4.08 -24.23
C GLY A 155 4.33 2.82 -24.13
N LEU A 156 3.99 2.35 -22.92
CA LEU A 156 3.00 1.29 -22.74
C LEU A 156 1.61 1.87 -22.96
N LYS A 157 0.74 1.18 -23.70
CA LYS A 157 -0.57 1.71 -24.13
C LYS A 157 -1.77 0.97 -23.58
N ASN A 158 -1.58 -0.24 -23.06
CA ASN A 158 -2.69 -1.07 -22.60
C ASN A 158 -3.07 -0.67 -21.16
N HIS A 159 -4.24 -0.05 -21.00
CA HIS A 159 -4.70 0.45 -19.70
C HIS A 159 -4.88 -0.68 -18.69
N THR A 160 -5.53 -1.79 -19.07
CA THR A 160 -5.75 -2.95 -18.20
C THR A 160 -4.44 -3.55 -17.72
N TYR A 161 -3.44 -3.64 -18.59
CA TYR A 161 -2.11 -4.11 -18.23
C TYR A 161 -1.42 -3.17 -17.23
N LEU A 162 -1.55 -1.85 -17.44
CA LEU A 162 -0.99 -0.84 -16.55
C LEU A 162 -1.68 -0.79 -15.18
N ASP A 163 -3.00 -0.98 -15.15
CA ASP A 163 -3.77 -1.15 -13.91
C ASP A 163 -3.28 -2.39 -13.14
N TYR A 164 -3.06 -3.49 -13.86
CA TYR A 164 -2.51 -4.71 -13.27
C TYR A 164 -1.10 -4.48 -12.68
N LEU A 165 -0.17 -3.88 -13.43
CA LEU A 165 1.16 -3.54 -12.90
C LEU A 165 1.07 -2.60 -11.69
N GLY A 166 0.18 -1.62 -11.73
CA GLY A 166 -0.11 -0.74 -10.60
C GLY A 166 -0.59 -1.51 -9.38
N SER A 167 -1.46 -2.52 -9.57
CA SER A 167 -1.98 -3.37 -8.50
C SER A 167 -0.90 -4.23 -7.84
N LEU A 168 0.09 -4.72 -8.60
CA LEU A 168 1.24 -5.46 -8.05
C LEU A 168 2.06 -4.58 -7.10
N VAL A 169 2.35 -3.35 -7.53
CA VAL A 169 3.13 -2.39 -6.74
C VAL A 169 2.34 -1.92 -5.52
N ARG A 170 1.03 -1.66 -5.67
CA ARG A 170 0.12 -1.36 -4.55
C ARG A 170 0.14 -2.46 -3.51
N ARG A 171 -0.05 -3.72 -3.94
CA ARG A 171 -0.01 -4.89 -3.07
C ARG A 171 1.27 -4.90 -2.25
N PHE A 172 2.42 -4.71 -2.89
CA PHE A 172 3.72 -4.64 -2.20
C PHE A 172 3.79 -3.56 -1.10
N ILE A 173 3.22 -2.37 -1.32
CA ILE A 173 3.20 -1.28 -0.33
C ILE A 173 2.25 -1.61 0.82
N GLU A 174 1.12 -2.21 0.49
CA GLU A 174 0.11 -2.70 1.43
C GLU A 174 0.53 -4.03 2.07
N THR A 175 1.74 -4.52 1.81
CA THR A 175 2.33 -5.65 2.52
C THR A 175 3.30 -5.13 3.57
N SER A 176 2.94 -5.30 4.85
CA SER A 176 3.87 -5.16 5.96
C SER A 176 4.78 -6.39 6.00
N VAL A 177 6.07 -6.20 5.80
CA VAL A 177 7.07 -7.28 5.85
C VAL A 177 7.89 -7.17 7.13
N LYS A 178 7.91 -8.24 7.93
CA LYS A 178 8.89 -8.42 9.00
C LYS A 178 9.89 -9.48 8.54
N THR A 179 11.16 -9.11 8.40
CA THR A 179 12.23 -10.02 8.03
C THR A 179 13.24 -10.15 9.15
N ASP A 180 13.47 -11.39 9.61
CA ASP A 180 14.53 -11.72 10.56
C ASP A 180 15.63 -12.51 9.85
N ARG A 181 16.89 -12.11 10.09
CA ARG A 181 18.05 -12.73 9.45
C ARG A 181 18.87 -13.52 10.45
N ILE A 182 19.21 -14.74 10.08
CA ILE A 182 19.94 -15.67 10.94
C ILE A 182 21.18 -16.14 10.18
N GLN A 183 22.35 -15.87 10.75
CA GLN A 183 23.60 -16.34 10.19
C GLN A 183 23.96 -17.68 10.83
N LEU A 184 23.96 -18.75 10.04
CA LEU A 184 24.48 -20.06 10.44
C LEU A 184 25.70 -20.39 9.61
N ASN A 185 26.86 -20.45 10.28
CA ASN A 185 28.15 -20.60 9.62
C ASN A 185 28.33 -19.53 8.52
N LYS A 186 28.40 -19.95 7.24
CA LYS A 186 28.57 -19.06 6.08
C LYS A 186 27.28 -18.84 5.28
N VAL A 187 26.13 -19.32 5.77
CA VAL A 187 24.84 -19.17 5.10
C VAL A 187 23.95 -18.21 5.90
N GLU A 188 23.37 -17.23 5.21
CA GLU A 188 22.37 -16.31 5.78
C GLU A 188 20.98 -16.85 5.45
N PHE A 189 20.17 -17.04 6.49
CA PHE A 189 18.74 -17.29 6.40
C PHE A 189 17.99 -15.98 6.53
N SER A 190 16.91 -15.87 5.78
CA SER A 190 15.96 -14.78 5.93
C SER A 190 14.56 -15.36 6.08
N LEU A 191 13.96 -15.11 7.24
CA LEU A 191 12.59 -15.48 7.59
C LEU A 191 11.73 -14.25 7.38
N SER A 192 10.79 -14.28 6.43
CA SER A 192 9.97 -13.11 6.07
C SER A 192 8.49 -13.39 6.29
N PHE A 193 7.85 -12.54 7.10
CA PHE A 193 6.43 -12.54 7.39
C PHE A 193 5.76 -11.39 6.66
N PHE A 194 4.88 -11.73 5.73
CA PHE A 194 4.15 -10.79 4.89
C PHE A 194 2.73 -10.69 5.42
N LYS A 195 2.39 -9.54 6.00
CA LYS A 195 1.03 -9.21 6.42
C LYS A 195 0.43 -8.26 5.40
N TYR A 196 -0.66 -8.66 4.77
CA TYR A 196 -1.35 -7.84 3.77
C TYR A 196 -2.45 -7.00 4.44
N PHE A 197 -2.54 -5.72 4.11
CA PHE A 197 -3.50 -4.76 4.68
C PHE A 197 -4.91 -4.88 4.05
N SER A 198 -5.54 -6.06 4.05
CA SER A 198 -6.97 -6.18 3.70
C SER A 198 -7.73 -7.07 4.69
N GLN A 199 -9.03 -6.78 4.88
CA GLN A 199 -9.87 -7.46 5.88
C GLN A 199 -10.07 -8.96 5.58
N ASP A 200 -9.85 -9.37 4.33
CA ASP A 200 -10.14 -10.73 3.83
C ASP A 200 -8.89 -11.51 3.38
N LYS A 201 -7.65 -11.01 3.56
CA LYS A 201 -6.45 -11.72 3.06
C LYS A 201 -5.35 -12.02 4.09
N ILE A 202 -5.18 -13.32 4.27
CA ILE A 202 -3.96 -14.16 4.21
C ILE A 202 -2.63 -13.43 4.41
N ALA A 203 -1.85 -13.85 5.41
CA ALA A 203 -0.43 -13.57 5.57
C ALA A 203 0.41 -14.71 4.98
N ASP A 204 1.60 -14.39 4.47
CA ASP A 204 2.57 -15.39 4.02
C ASP A 204 3.78 -15.46 4.95
N PHE A 205 4.31 -16.66 5.13
CA PHE A 205 5.56 -16.90 5.82
C PHE A 205 6.52 -17.58 4.85
N TRP A 206 7.58 -16.88 4.50
CA TRP A 206 8.61 -17.36 3.61
C TRP A 206 9.93 -17.54 4.34
N ILE A 207 10.70 -18.49 3.86
CA ILE A 207 12.09 -18.68 4.23
C ILE A 207 12.95 -18.68 2.97
N SER A 208 14.10 -18.00 3.03
CA SER A 208 15.03 -17.93 1.90
C SER A 208 16.48 -18.15 2.35
N TRP A 209 17.25 -18.88 1.54
CA TRP A 209 18.67 -19.17 1.74
C TRP A 209 19.35 -19.48 0.39
N ASN A 210 20.59 -19.02 0.17
CA ASN A 210 21.37 -19.34 -1.04
C ASN A 210 20.58 -19.27 -2.37
N GLU A 211 19.80 -18.20 -2.57
CA GLU A 211 18.89 -17.99 -3.72
C GLU A 211 17.66 -18.91 -3.81
N GLN A 212 17.54 -19.89 -2.91
CA GLN A 212 16.34 -20.69 -2.73
C GLN A 212 15.35 -19.96 -1.80
N GLU A 213 14.06 -20.23 -2.02
CA GLU A 213 12.98 -19.65 -1.24
C GLU A 213 11.82 -20.65 -1.18
N GLU A 214 11.23 -20.81 0.00
CA GLU A 214 10.08 -21.68 0.25
C GLU A 214 8.97 -20.95 1.01
N ASN A 215 7.72 -21.20 0.62
CA ASN A 215 6.53 -20.66 1.28
C ASN A 215 5.99 -21.65 2.32
N ILE A 216 6.26 -21.36 3.60
CA ILE A 216 5.79 -22.16 4.75
C ILE A 216 4.26 -22.17 4.83
N SER A 217 3.60 -21.08 4.43
CA SER A 217 2.14 -21.03 4.40
C SER A 217 1.54 -22.09 3.49
N GLU A 218 2.12 -22.35 2.31
CA GLU A 218 1.62 -23.40 1.39
C GLU A 218 1.68 -24.78 2.04
N TYR A 219 2.76 -25.06 2.78
CA TYR A 219 2.87 -26.30 3.52
C TYR A 219 1.76 -26.41 4.57
N LEU A 220 1.52 -25.34 5.34
CA LEU A 220 0.42 -25.25 6.32
C LEU A 220 -0.94 -25.53 5.67
N TYR A 221 -1.27 -24.87 4.55
CA TYR A 221 -2.52 -25.12 3.80
C TYR A 221 -2.66 -26.59 3.35
N SER A 222 -1.55 -27.20 2.93
CA SER A 222 -1.57 -28.59 2.44
C SER A 222 -1.84 -29.60 3.55
N LYS A 223 -1.29 -29.38 4.76
CA LYS A 223 -1.35 -30.32 5.89
C LYS A 223 -2.51 -30.06 6.84
N TYR A 224 -2.92 -28.82 6.99
CA TYR A 224 -3.97 -28.44 7.93
C TYR A 224 -5.36 -28.65 7.33
N SER A 225 -6.29 -29.08 8.17
CA SER A 225 -7.73 -29.06 7.92
C SER A 225 -8.42 -28.46 9.14
N CYS A 226 -9.42 -27.63 8.88
CA CYS A 226 -10.29 -27.05 9.89
C CYS A 226 -11.06 -28.17 10.62
N GLU A 227 -11.64 -27.87 11.79
CA GLU A 227 -12.40 -28.81 12.63
C GLU A 227 -13.59 -29.44 11.90
N ASP A 228 -14.21 -28.72 10.98
CA ASP A 228 -15.29 -29.20 10.12
C ASP A 228 -14.80 -30.01 8.90
N GLY A 229 -13.48 -30.19 8.76
CA GLY A 229 -12.83 -30.89 7.65
C GLY A 229 -12.58 -30.02 6.42
N THR A 230 -12.99 -28.75 6.41
CA THR A 230 -12.70 -27.82 5.31
C THR A 230 -11.23 -27.42 5.29
N LYS A 231 -10.80 -26.84 4.17
CA LYS A 231 -9.48 -26.24 4.04
C LYS A 231 -9.52 -24.79 4.49
N PRO A 232 -8.49 -24.31 5.21
CA PRO A 232 -8.42 -22.90 5.58
C PRO A 232 -8.38 -22.04 4.32
N THR A 233 -9.18 -20.98 4.32
CA THR A 233 -9.24 -19.97 3.26
C THR A 233 -8.26 -18.83 3.50
N GLY A 234 -7.68 -18.75 4.71
CA GLY A 234 -6.62 -17.83 5.04
C GLY A 234 -5.87 -18.15 6.32
N ILE A 235 -4.74 -17.46 6.53
CA ILE A 235 -3.90 -17.56 7.73
C ILE A 235 -3.48 -16.15 8.13
N GLN A 236 -3.46 -15.83 9.41
CA GLN A 236 -2.82 -14.62 9.94
C GLN A 236 -1.75 -15.03 10.96
N TYR A 237 -0.55 -14.51 10.81
CA TYR A 237 0.55 -14.77 11.73
C TYR A 237 0.66 -13.70 12.80
N GLU A 238 0.77 -14.13 14.04
CA GLU A 238 0.90 -13.31 15.24
C GLU A 238 2.02 -13.85 16.13
N ASN A 239 2.55 -12.98 16.99
CA ASN A 239 3.54 -13.34 18.02
C ASN A 239 4.72 -14.21 17.53
N TYR A 240 5.23 -13.91 16.34
CA TYR A 240 6.45 -14.56 15.86
C TYR A 240 7.59 -14.32 16.85
N HIS A 241 8.26 -15.41 17.21
CA HIS A 241 9.51 -15.36 17.94
C HIS A 241 10.40 -16.54 17.54
N GLN A 242 11.69 -16.27 17.49
CA GLN A 242 12.72 -17.29 17.31
C GLN A 242 13.16 -17.80 18.68
N GLU A 243 13.18 -19.12 18.85
CA GLU A 243 13.77 -19.74 20.03
C GLU A 243 15.31 -19.82 19.90
N ARG A 244 15.96 -20.26 20.97
CA ARG A 244 17.42 -20.40 20.97
C ARG A 244 17.85 -21.47 19.96
N LEU A 245 18.84 -21.13 19.13
CA LEU A 245 19.51 -22.08 18.23
C LEU A 245 19.97 -23.33 19.00
N ILE A 246 19.61 -24.49 18.47
CA ILE A 246 20.05 -25.79 19.00
C ILE A 246 21.16 -26.31 18.09
N GLN A 247 22.37 -26.42 18.62
CA GLN A 247 23.52 -26.94 17.90
C GLN A 247 23.78 -28.38 18.33
N LEU A 248 23.62 -29.32 17.41
CA LEU A 248 23.97 -30.73 17.57
C LEU A 248 25.24 -31.03 16.77
N GLU A 249 25.79 -32.23 16.91
CA GLU A 249 27.04 -32.62 16.25
C GLU A 249 26.94 -32.48 14.71
N ASP A 250 25.89 -33.08 14.13
CA ASP A 250 25.70 -33.13 12.67
C ASP A 250 24.69 -32.12 12.12
N VAL A 251 23.85 -31.56 13.00
CA VAL A 251 22.76 -30.66 12.58
C VAL A 251 22.68 -29.41 13.45
N ASP A 252 22.30 -28.30 12.85
CA ASP A 252 21.85 -27.11 13.58
C ASP A 252 20.34 -26.96 13.36
N VAL A 253 19.58 -26.68 14.43
CA VAL A 253 18.13 -26.50 14.36
C VAL A 253 17.77 -25.09 14.78
N ILE A 254 17.09 -24.35 13.90
CA ILE A 254 16.49 -23.05 14.20
C ILE A 254 15.01 -23.28 14.50
N PRO A 255 14.63 -23.32 15.78
CA PRO A 255 13.23 -23.33 16.18
C PRO A 255 12.60 -21.95 16.00
N VAL A 256 11.49 -21.91 15.29
CA VAL A 256 10.65 -20.75 15.04
C VAL A 256 9.25 -21.07 15.52
N ASN A 257 8.68 -20.20 16.36
CA ASN A 257 7.30 -20.30 16.78
C ASN A 257 6.51 -19.10 16.26
N VAL A 258 5.29 -19.38 15.82
CA VAL A 258 4.35 -18.36 15.40
C VAL A 258 2.94 -18.79 15.74
N TRP A 259 2.15 -17.86 16.28
CA TRP A 259 0.72 -18.10 16.44
C TRP A 259 0.05 -17.86 15.09
N ALA A 260 -0.65 -18.87 14.60
CA ALA A 260 -1.40 -18.78 13.36
C ALA A 260 -2.89 -18.77 13.65
N LYS A 261 -3.57 -17.70 13.25
CA LYS A 261 -5.02 -17.63 13.22
C LYS A 261 -5.48 -18.10 11.83
N MET A 262 -5.99 -19.32 11.79
CA MET A 262 -6.56 -19.91 10.58
C MET A 262 -7.96 -19.36 10.37
N ILE A 263 -8.26 -18.95 9.14
CA ILE A 263 -9.58 -18.52 8.70
C ILE A 263 -10.17 -19.70 7.93
N CYS A 264 -11.29 -20.22 8.41
CA CYS A 264 -11.99 -21.38 7.87
C CYS A 264 -13.37 -20.94 7.36
N SER A 265 -13.83 -21.54 6.27
CA SER A 265 -15.17 -21.29 5.73
C SER A 265 -15.73 -22.51 5.02
N ASP A 266 -17.00 -22.79 5.28
CA ASP A 266 -17.82 -23.79 4.58
C ASP A 266 -18.63 -23.17 3.41
N GLY A 267 -18.40 -21.89 3.11
CA GLY A 267 -19.13 -21.10 2.12
C GLY A 267 -20.38 -20.38 2.65
N VAL A 268 -20.79 -20.63 3.90
CA VAL A 268 -21.92 -19.96 4.57
C VAL A 268 -21.44 -19.22 5.81
N LEU A 269 -20.63 -19.89 6.62
CA LEU A 269 -20.04 -19.36 7.85
C LEU A 269 -18.54 -19.17 7.65
N THR A 270 -18.01 -18.14 8.32
CA THR A 270 -16.58 -17.95 8.49
C THR A 270 -16.29 -18.03 9.98
N PHE A 271 -15.34 -18.88 10.35
CA PHE A 271 -14.89 -19.03 11.72
C PHE A 271 -13.37 -19.09 11.75
N THR A 272 -12.80 -18.98 12.95
CA THR A 272 -11.36 -18.86 13.13
C THR A 272 -10.86 -19.85 14.15
N GLU A 273 -9.74 -20.50 13.83
CA GLU A 273 -9.04 -21.42 14.72
C GLU A 273 -7.65 -20.85 15.01
N TYR A 274 -7.13 -21.12 16.20
CA TYR A 274 -5.79 -20.66 16.60
C TYR A 274 -4.87 -21.87 16.72
N LEU A 275 -3.68 -21.74 16.16
CA LEU A 275 -2.63 -22.76 16.17
C LEU A 275 -1.34 -22.17 16.71
N ASP A 276 -0.64 -22.96 17.52
CA ASP A 276 0.78 -22.74 17.77
C ASP A 276 1.56 -23.51 16.69
N VAL A 277 2.16 -22.77 15.76
CA VAL A 277 2.94 -23.35 14.67
C VAL A 277 4.40 -23.31 15.07
N LYS A 278 4.98 -24.50 15.25
CA LYS A 278 6.40 -24.70 15.57
C LYS A 278 7.10 -25.21 14.32
N ALA A 279 7.92 -24.36 13.73
CA ALA A 279 8.74 -24.67 12.56
C ALA A 279 10.20 -24.85 12.98
N ASN A 280 10.75 -26.01 12.69
CA ASN A 280 12.17 -26.29 12.89
C ASN A 280 12.84 -26.31 11.52
N LEU A 281 13.67 -25.29 11.25
CA LEU A 281 14.60 -25.34 10.13
C LEU A 281 15.81 -26.15 10.56
N VAL A 282 16.04 -27.27 9.89
CA VAL A 282 17.14 -28.20 10.17
C VAL A 282 18.21 -28.01 9.10
N TYR A 283 19.41 -27.62 9.52
CA TYR A 283 20.59 -27.55 8.68
C TYR A 283 21.48 -28.77 8.90
N GLU A 284 21.71 -29.55 7.85
CA GLU A 284 22.65 -30.68 7.86
C GLU A 284 24.06 -30.21 7.50
N LYS A 285 25.00 -30.31 8.45
CA LYS A 285 26.37 -29.80 8.28
C LYS A 285 27.20 -30.57 7.25
N SER A 286 26.94 -31.87 7.12
CA SER A 286 27.69 -32.78 6.26
C SER A 286 27.37 -32.57 4.78
N THR A 287 26.09 -32.37 4.45
CA THR A 287 25.58 -32.14 3.10
C THR A 287 25.51 -30.66 2.74
N GLN A 288 25.57 -29.78 3.75
CA GLN A 288 25.25 -28.36 3.64
C GLN A 288 23.82 -28.13 3.11
N ASP A 289 22.92 -29.07 3.38
CA ASP A 289 21.54 -29.06 2.93
C ASP A 289 20.58 -28.70 4.06
N TYR A 290 19.34 -28.36 3.69
CA TYR A 290 18.31 -27.89 4.62
C TYR A 290 17.03 -28.68 4.45
N SER A 291 16.33 -28.86 5.57
CA SER A 291 14.97 -29.37 5.57
C SER A 291 14.13 -28.62 6.57
N ILE A 292 12.83 -28.59 6.32
CA ILE A 292 11.85 -27.93 7.18
C ILE A 292 10.98 -29.00 7.79
N SER A 293 10.95 -29.04 9.12
CA SER A 293 9.99 -29.86 9.86
C SER A 293 9.00 -28.95 10.57
N LEU A 294 7.72 -29.23 10.39
CA LEU A 294 6.62 -28.42 10.90
C LEU A 294 5.78 -29.25 11.84
N TYR A 295 5.52 -28.69 13.02
CA TYR A 295 4.68 -29.25 14.07
C TYR A 295 3.60 -28.23 14.41
N PHE A 296 2.39 -28.73 14.64
CA PHE A 296 1.22 -27.90 14.91
C PHE A 296 0.57 -28.38 16.20
N GLU A 297 0.35 -27.46 17.13
CA GLU A 297 -0.42 -27.70 18.34
C GLU A 297 -1.66 -26.80 18.31
N ARG A 298 -2.84 -27.39 18.48
CA ARG A 298 -4.09 -26.63 18.68
C ARG A 298 -4.12 -26.09 20.10
N PHE A 299 -4.55 -24.84 20.25
CA PHE A 299 -4.85 -24.26 21.56
C PHE A 299 -6.15 -24.82 22.16
#